data_AF-A0A524D8A0-F1
#
_entry.id   AF-A0A524D8A0-F1
#
_cell.length_a   1.000
_cell.length_b   1.000
_cell.length_c   1.000
_cell.angle_alpha   90.00
_cell.angle_beta   90.00
_cell.angle_gamma   90.00
#
_symmetry.space_group_name_H-M   'P 1'
#
loop_
_entity.id
_entity.type
_entity.pdbx_description
1 polymer ?
#
loop_
_entity_poly.entity_id
_entity_poly.type
_entity_poly.pdbx_seq_one_letter_code
_entity_poly.pdbx_strand_id
1 'polypeptide(L)'
;MGLYNNVEKNLPKEFSIFQLMAILGINASEVRLARNLLRQFYQAGYIKRIGKNMYQKLEHSKQLEEIKRDRAKKSKKATKKSEIKRIPLTELHGLGPKTEERFKKVGVKSVNDLIKENASDLAVLIKGSSKKSIKDWIEEGKNLLK
;
A
#
# COMPACT_ATOMS: atom_id res chain seq x y z
N MET A 1 -32.45 1.89 16.56
CA MET A 1 -31.22 2.71 16.71
C MET A 1 -30.02 1.78 16.64
N GLY A 2 -28.99 2.10 15.85
CA GLY A 2 -27.87 1.17 15.60
C GLY A 2 -26.97 0.95 16.82
N LEU A 3 -26.26 -0.19 16.82
CA LEU A 3 -25.33 -0.60 17.89
C LEU A 3 -24.31 0.48 18.25
N TYR A 4 -23.86 1.24 17.25
CA TYR A 4 -22.97 2.38 17.41
C TYR A 4 -23.56 3.49 18.30
N ASN A 5 -24.84 3.85 18.14
CA ASN A 5 -25.46 4.95 18.88
C ASN A 5 -25.62 4.62 20.37
N ASN A 6 -25.79 3.34 20.71
CA ASN A 6 -25.86 2.89 22.10
C ASN A 6 -24.47 2.92 22.76
N VAL A 7 -23.46 2.46 22.03
CA VAL A 7 -22.05 2.56 22.45
C VAL A 7 -21.67 4.03 22.63
N GLU A 8 -22.06 4.89 21.69
CA GLU A 8 -21.70 6.30 21.70
C GLU A 8 -22.29 7.09 22.89
N LYS A 9 -23.56 6.84 23.23
CA LYS A 9 -24.26 7.56 24.31
C LYS A 9 -23.82 7.11 25.70
N ASN A 10 -23.48 5.83 25.85
CA ASN A 10 -23.22 5.23 27.16
C ASN A 10 -21.73 5.19 27.51
N LEU A 11 -20.83 5.43 26.54
CA LEU A 11 -19.40 5.42 26.82
C LEU A 11 -18.85 6.80 27.22
N PRO A 12 -17.97 6.84 28.24
CA PRO A 12 -17.19 8.03 28.54
C PRO A 12 -16.19 8.35 27.42
N LYS A 13 -15.71 9.61 27.40
CA LYS A 13 -14.72 10.09 26.42
C LYS A 13 -13.45 9.24 26.40
N GLU A 14 -13.05 8.74 27.56
CA GLU A 14 -11.97 7.77 27.72
C GLU A 14 -12.52 6.54 28.42
N PHE A 15 -12.20 5.36 27.88
CA PHE A 15 -12.80 4.12 28.33
C PHE A 15 -11.88 2.93 28.21
N SER A 16 -12.18 1.91 29.01
CA SER A 16 -11.50 0.62 28.98
C SER A 16 -12.22 -0.41 28.12
N ILE A 17 -11.49 -1.43 27.66
CA ILE A 17 -12.10 -2.58 26.97
C ILE A 17 -13.21 -3.25 27.80
N PHE A 18 -13.07 -3.26 29.12
CA PHE A 18 -14.05 -3.89 30.01
C PHE A 18 -15.33 -3.05 30.13
N GLN A 19 -15.22 -1.72 30.09
CA GLN A 19 -16.39 -0.83 30.05
C GLN A 19 -17.17 -1.00 28.74
N LEU A 20 -16.47 -1.15 27.61
CA LEU A 20 -17.10 -1.48 26.33
C LEU A 20 -17.83 -2.84 26.41
N MET A 21 -17.19 -3.86 26.98
CA MET A 21 -17.79 -5.18 27.15
C MET A 21 -19.04 -5.14 28.03
N ALA A 22 -19.00 -4.39 29.15
CA ALA A 22 -20.14 -4.24 30.04
C ALA A 22 -21.35 -3.60 29.34
N ILE A 23 -21.12 -2.58 28.50
CA ILE A 23 -22.18 -1.91 27.73
C ILE A 23 -22.74 -2.81 26.64
N LEU A 24 -21.89 -3.63 26.03
CA LEU A 24 -22.30 -4.58 24.98
C LEU A 24 -22.88 -5.90 25.55
N GLY A 25 -22.83 -6.10 26.86
CA GLY A 25 -23.23 -7.36 27.49
C GLY A 25 -22.33 -8.55 27.12
N ILE A 26 -21.06 -8.31 26.77
CA ILE A 26 -20.11 -9.34 26.35
C ILE A 26 -19.42 -9.94 27.57
N ASN A 27 -19.42 -11.27 27.66
CA ASN A 27 -18.78 -12.01 28.74
C ASN A 27 -17.25 -12.10 28.60
N ALA A 28 -16.55 -12.42 29.68
CA ALA A 28 -15.09 -12.54 29.72
C ALA A 28 -14.53 -13.62 28.77
N SER A 29 -15.32 -14.63 28.41
CA SER A 29 -14.97 -15.64 27.40
C SER A 29 -14.83 -15.05 25.99
N GLU A 30 -15.51 -13.94 25.71
CA GLU A 30 -15.64 -13.32 24.39
C GLU A 30 -14.77 -12.07 24.21
N VAL A 31 -13.73 -11.91 25.03
CA VAL A 31 -12.77 -10.79 24.94
C VAL A 31 -12.20 -10.59 23.53
N ARG A 32 -12.08 -11.66 22.74
CA ARG A 32 -11.65 -11.59 21.34
C ARG A 32 -12.60 -10.77 20.47
N LEU A 33 -13.91 -10.90 20.65
CA LEU A 33 -14.91 -10.14 19.90
C LEU A 33 -14.82 -8.65 20.22
N ALA A 34 -14.73 -8.30 21.51
CA ALA A 34 -14.54 -6.91 21.93
C ALA A 34 -13.25 -6.29 21.36
N ARG A 35 -12.14 -7.05 21.35
CA ARG A 35 -10.88 -6.61 20.71
C ARG A 35 -11.03 -6.39 19.21
N ASN A 36 -11.76 -7.27 18.52
CA ASN A 36 -11.99 -7.15 17.08
C ASN A 36 -12.84 -5.90 16.76
N LEU A 37 -13.89 -5.63 17.54
CA LEU A 37 -14.69 -4.41 17.42
C LEU A 37 -13.86 -3.15 17.64
N LEU A 38 -13.04 -3.12 18.69
CA LEU A 38 -12.12 -2.00 18.93
C LEU A 38 -11.14 -1.80 17.77
N ARG A 39 -10.66 -2.87 17.16
CA ARG A 39 -9.80 -2.79 15.96
C ARG A 39 -10.56 -2.17 14.78
N GLN A 40 -11.82 -2.56 14.56
CA GLN A 40 -12.66 -1.98 13.52
C GLN A 40 -12.93 -0.48 13.78
N PHE A 41 -13.27 -0.11 15.02
CA PHE A 41 -13.49 1.28 15.40
C PHE A 41 -12.23 2.15 15.25
N TYR A 42 -11.07 1.60 15.58
CA TYR A 42 -9.79 2.27 15.37
C TYR A 42 -9.46 2.44 13.87
N GLN A 43 -9.75 1.44 13.05
CA GLN A 43 -9.56 1.52 11.59
C GLN A 43 -10.48 2.56 10.95
N ALA A 44 -11.74 2.60 11.39
CA ALA A 44 -12.75 3.57 10.95
C ALA A 44 -12.49 4.99 11.48
N GLY A 45 -11.63 5.15 12.48
CA GLY A 45 -11.25 6.46 13.02
C GLY A 45 -12.17 7.01 14.10
N TYR A 46 -13.04 6.17 14.67
CA TYR A 46 -13.93 6.56 15.77
C TYR A 46 -13.21 6.65 17.12
N ILE A 47 -12.12 5.91 17.28
CA ILE A 47 -11.40 5.83 18.56
C ILE A 47 -9.89 5.89 18.36
N LYS A 48 -9.18 6.37 19.38
CA LYS A 48 -7.72 6.36 19.49
C LYS A 48 -7.29 5.51 20.68
N ARG A 49 -6.24 4.71 20.52
CA ARG A 49 -5.66 3.97 21.65
C ARG A 49 -4.76 4.90 22.47
N ILE A 50 -4.99 5.01 23.77
CA ILE A 50 -4.14 5.78 24.69
C ILE A 50 -3.13 4.86 25.39
N GLY A 51 -3.54 3.66 25.80
CA GLY A 51 -2.70 2.77 26.61
C GLY A 51 -3.06 1.29 26.51
N LYS A 52 -2.58 0.50 27.48
CA LYS A 52 -3.01 -0.90 27.62
C LYS A 52 -4.48 -0.90 28.01
N ASN A 53 -5.32 -1.48 27.15
CA ASN A 53 -6.76 -1.59 27.34
C ASN A 53 -7.54 -0.26 27.45
N MET A 54 -6.92 0.89 27.14
CA MET A 54 -7.54 2.22 27.24
C MET A 54 -7.66 2.90 25.88
N TYR A 55 -8.82 3.50 25.63
CA TYR A 55 -9.21 4.10 24.36
C TYR A 55 -9.89 5.46 24.61
N GLN A 56 -9.77 6.34 23.63
CA GLN A 56 -10.43 7.64 23.60
C GLN A 56 -11.41 7.67 22.44
N LYS A 57 -12.63 8.15 22.69
CA LYS A 57 -13.60 8.48 21.65
C LYS A 57 -13.14 9.75 20.92
N LEU A 58 -13.15 9.70 19.58
CA LEU A 58 -12.93 10.85 18.72
C LEU A 58 -14.31 11.34 18.24
N GLU A 59 -14.72 12.53 18.66
CA GLU A 59 -15.97 13.12 18.17
C GLU A 59 -15.79 13.67 16.75
N HIS A 60 -16.80 13.42 15.92
CA HIS A 60 -16.69 13.41 14.47
C HIS A 60 -16.51 14.76 13.76
N SER A 61 -16.47 15.90 14.46
CA SER A 61 -16.68 17.18 13.78
C SER A 61 -15.42 17.88 13.26
N LYS A 62 -14.20 17.59 13.74
CA LYS A 62 -12.99 18.33 13.29
C LYS A 62 -11.73 17.51 13.00
N GLN A 63 -11.57 16.30 13.55
CA GLN A 63 -10.28 15.58 13.50
C GLN A 63 -10.15 14.52 12.40
N LEU A 64 -11.24 14.14 11.71
CA LEU A 64 -11.19 13.23 10.56
C LEU A 64 -10.52 13.85 9.33
N GLU A 65 -10.60 15.17 9.17
CA GLU A 65 -9.84 15.95 8.20
C GLU A 65 -8.33 15.86 8.49
N GLU A 66 -7.91 16.01 9.74
CA GLU A 66 -6.49 15.99 10.13
C GLU A 66 -5.89 14.57 10.10
N ILE A 67 -6.63 13.55 10.54
CA ILE A 67 -6.15 12.16 10.52
C ILE A 67 -6.06 11.61 9.08
N LYS A 68 -6.94 12.05 8.16
CA LYS A 68 -6.77 11.78 6.72
C LYS A 68 -5.54 12.48 6.16
N ARG A 69 -5.24 13.73 6.57
CA ARG A 69 -4.04 14.47 6.15
C ARG A 69 -2.74 13.83 6.66
N ASP A 70 -2.72 13.29 7.88
CA ASP A 70 -1.53 12.63 8.43
C ASP A 70 -1.33 11.19 7.92
N ARG A 71 -2.41 10.44 7.64
CA ARG A 71 -2.29 9.14 6.94
C ARG A 71 -1.91 9.32 5.47
N ALA A 72 -2.35 10.39 4.80
CA ALA A 72 -1.85 10.75 3.46
C ALA A 72 -0.39 11.21 3.47
N LYS A 73 0.12 11.81 4.55
CA LYS A 73 1.54 12.18 4.71
C LYS A 73 2.42 10.97 5.05
N LYS A 74 1.93 9.97 5.79
CA LYS A 74 2.69 8.74 6.10
C LYS A 74 2.68 7.70 4.97
N SER A 75 1.68 7.67 4.10
CA SER A 75 1.73 6.86 2.86
C SER A 75 2.51 7.54 1.72
N LYS A 76 2.68 8.86 1.75
CA LYS A 76 3.53 9.61 0.79
C LYS A 76 5.03 9.62 1.12
N LYS A 77 5.47 9.13 2.30
CA LYS A 77 6.89 9.12 2.69
C LYS A 77 7.66 7.86 2.27
N ALA A 78 7.02 6.93 1.56
CA ALA A 78 7.67 5.76 0.94
C ALA A 78 7.70 5.80 -0.61
N THR A 79 7.16 6.85 -1.24
CA THR A 79 7.17 7.04 -2.71
C THR A 79 7.66 8.44 -3.09
N LYS A 80 8.75 8.86 -2.45
CA LYS A 80 9.70 9.82 -3.05
C LYS A 80 11.05 9.11 -3.17
N LYS A 81 11.15 8.14 -4.09
CA LYS A 81 12.41 7.79 -4.72
C LYS A 81 12.25 8.04 -6.20
N SER A 82 12.81 9.19 -6.60
CA SER A 82 13.24 9.58 -7.94
C SER A 82 12.22 9.39 -9.06
N GLU A 83 11.81 10.52 -9.64
CA GLU A 83 11.60 10.60 -11.08
C GLU A 83 12.91 10.18 -11.77
N ILE A 84 13.17 8.87 -11.82
CA ILE A 84 14.18 8.31 -12.70
C ILE A 84 13.56 8.50 -14.06
N LYS A 85 14.16 9.37 -14.86
CA LYS A 85 13.86 9.57 -16.28
C LYS A 85 13.52 8.20 -16.87
N ARG A 86 12.24 7.97 -17.17
CA ARG A 86 11.79 6.71 -17.77
C ARG A 86 12.21 6.77 -19.21
N ILE A 87 13.45 6.36 -19.46
CA ILE A 87 13.94 6.17 -20.81
C ILE A 87 13.05 5.08 -21.44
N PRO A 88 12.28 5.41 -22.49
CA PRO A 88 11.47 4.43 -23.18
C PRO A 88 12.41 3.40 -23.83
N LEU A 89 11.95 2.15 -23.92
CA LEU A 89 12.76 1.08 -24.53
C LEU A 89 13.12 1.35 -26.00
N THR A 90 12.41 2.28 -26.65
CA THR A 90 12.65 2.71 -28.04
C THR A 90 13.95 3.46 -28.26
N GLU A 91 14.63 3.91 -27.19
CA GLU A 91 15.97 4.52 -27.33
C GLU A 91 17.09 3.48 -27.48
N LEU A 92 16.81 2.19 -27.25
CA LEU A 92 17.77 1.11 -27.44
C LEU A 92 17.87 0.71 -28.93
N HIS A 93 19.07 0.40 -29.39
CA HIS A 93 19.31 0.13 -30.80
C HIS A 93 18.65 -1.21 -31.21
N GLY A 94 17.80 -1.16 -32.24
CA GLY A 94 17.06 -2.32 -32.74
C GLY A 94 15.77 -2.67 -31.96
N LEU A 95 15.38 -1.87 -30.97
CA LEU A 95 14.09 -1.99 -30.28
C LEU A 95 13.01 -1.12 -30.95
N GLY A 96 12.34 -1.70 -31.94
CA GLY A 96 11.18 -1.06 -32.60
C GLY A 96 9.90 -1.10 -31.76
N PRO A 97 8.86 -0.34 -32.14
CA PRO A 97 7.59 -0.23 -31.39
C PRO A 97 6.89 -1.60 -31.21
N LYS A 98 7.00 -2.49 -32.20
CA LYS A 98 6.45 -3.86 -32.14
C LYS A 98 7.12 -4.71 -31.06
N THR A 99 8.39 -4.45 -30.78
CA THR A 99 9.15 -5.17 -29.77
C THR A 99 8.86 -4.56 -28.39
N GLU A 100 8.79 -3.23 -28.28
CA GLU A 100 8.38 -2.54 -27.06
C GLU A 100 7.01 -3.00 -26.56
N GLU A 101 6.02 -3.18 -27.44
CA GLU A 101 4.71 -3.72 -27.06
C GLU A 101 4.80 -5.12 -26.44
N ARG A 102 5.73 -5.96 -26.90
CA ARG A 102 5.95 -7.29 -26.32
C ARG A 102 6.58 -7.19 -24.94
N PHE A 103 7.55 -6.29 -24.74
CA PHE A 103 8.12 -6.00 -23.43
C PHE A 103 7.05 -5.46 -22.46
N LYS A 104 6.18 -4.55 -22.92
CA LYS A 104 5.04 -4.04 -22.12
C LYS A 104 4.08 -5.15 -21.70
N LYS A 105 3.84 -6.15 -22.54
CA LYS A 105 3.00 -7.33 -22.21
C LYS A 105 3.62 -8.22 -21.13
N VAL A 106 4.94 -8.30 -21.08
CA VAL A 106 5.69 -9.05 -20.04
C VAL A 106 5.81 -8.24 -18.74
N GLY A 107 5.55 -6.93 -18.78
CA GLY A 107 5.58 -6.04 -17.62
C GLY A 107 6.79 -5.11 -17.57
N VAL A 108 7.71 -5.22 -18.54
CA VAL A 108 8.88 -4.35 -18.68
C VAL A 108 8.47 -3.05 -19.39
N LYS A 109 8.55 -1.92 -18.68
CA LYS A 109 8.09 -0.62 -19.21
C LYS A 109 9.21 0.37 -19.44
N SER A 110 10.40 0.14 -18.88
CA SER A 110 11.54 1.06 -18.95
C SER A 110 12.85 0.31 -19.09
N VAL A 111 13.90 0.98 -19.58
CA VAL A 111 15.28 0.45 -19.59
C VAL A 111 15.73 0.00 -18.18
N ASN A 112 15.31 0.72 -17.13
CA ASN A 112 15.57 0.34 -15.74
C ASN A 112 14.94 -0.98 -15.31
N ASP A 113 13.79 -1.33 -15.89
CA ASP A 113 13.10 -2.59 -15.59
C ASP A 113 13.81 -3.73 -16.34
N LEU A 114 14.24 -3.47 -17.58
CA LEU A 114 14.99 -4.41 -18.41
C LEU A 114 16.33 -4.82 -17.78
N ILE A 115 17.04 -3.91 -17.11
CA ILE A 115 18.31 -4.20 -16.44
C ILE A 115 18.14 -5.06 -15.17
N LYS A 116 16.97 -4.98 -14.51
CA LYS A 116 16.70 -5.73 -13.27
C LYS A 116 16.27 -7.17 -13.54
N GLU A 117 15.78 -7.45 -14.72
CA GLU A 117 15.31 -8.78 -15.12
C GLU A 117 16.43 -9.61 -15.75
N ASN A 118 16.28 -10.94 -15.72
CA ASN A 118 17.25 -11.84 -16.29
C ASN A 118 17.04 -11.99 -17.81
N ALA A 119 18.13 -11.88 -18.57
CA ALA A 119 18.10 -12.04 -20.02
C ALA A 119 17.54 -13.39 -20.49
N SER A 120 17.75 -14.46 -19.70
CA SER A 120 17.25 -15.80 -20.01
C SER A 120 15.73 -15.90 -19.92
N ASP A 121 15.13 -15.28 -18.90
CA ASP A 121 13.70 -15.36 -18.64
C ASP A 121 12.94 -14.51 -19.65
N LEU A 122 13.47 -13.33 -19.96
CA LEU A 122 12.94 -12.44 -21.01
C LEU A 122 12.97 -13.08 -22.40
N ALA A 123 14.02 -13.85 -22.73
CA ALA A 123 14.13 -14.50 -24.03
C ALA A 123 13.08 -15.59 -24.25
N VAL A 124 12.65 -16.27 -23.19
CA VAL A 124 11.60 -17.29 -23.25
C VAL A 124 10.23 -16.65 -23.40
N LEU A 125 9.99 -15.55 -22.70
CA LEU A 125 8.70 -14.86 -22.68
C LEU A 125 8.48 -14.00 -23.93
N ILE A 126 9.54 -13.45 -24.52
CA ILE A 126 9.45 -12.57 -25.68
C ILE A 126 9.78 -13.36 -26.95
N LYS A 127 8.72 -13.82 -27.63
CA LYS A 127 8.83 -14.48 -28.93
C LYS A 127 9.58 -13.58 -29.91
N GLY A 128 10.70 -14.06 -30.45
CA GLY A 128 11.52 -13.35 -31.45
C GLY A 128 12.68 -12.54 -30.90
N SER A 129 12.92 -12.54 -29.58
CA SER A 129 14.12 -11.95 -28.98
C SER A 129 15.09 -13.05 -28.57
N SER A 130 16.30 -13.04 -29.14
CA SER A 130 17.33 -13.99 -28.75
C SER A 130 17.95 -13.60 -27.40
N LYS A 131 18.51 -14.57 -26.67
CA LYS A 131 19.28 -14.31 -25.44
C LYS A 131 20.44 -13.34 -25.68
N LYS A 132 21.02 -13.36 -26.88
CA LYS A 132 22.11 -12.46 -27.29
C LYS A 132 21.59 -11.02 -27.40
N SER A 133 20.50 -10.82 -28.14
CA SER A 133 19.87 -9.51 -28.32
C SER A 133 19.47 -8.84 -26.99
N ILE A 134 18.93 -9.62 -26.03
CA ILE A 134 18.55 -9.06 -24.72
C ILE A 134 19.78 -8.69 -23.89
N LYS A 135 20.88 -9.45 -23.98
CA LYS A 135 22.14 -9.06 -23.33
C LYS A 135 22.69 -7.76 -23.89
N ASP A 136 22.70 -7.64 -25.22
CA ASP A 136 23.15 -6.43 -25.91
C ASP A 136 22.33 -5.21 -25.44
N TRP A 137 20.99 -5.35 -25.33
CA TRP A 137 20.11 -4.30 -24.80
C TRP A 137 20.32 -3.98 -23.31
N ILE A 138 20.65 -4.96 -22.47
CA ILE A 138 20.98 -4.72 -21.05
C ILE A 138 22.31 -3.94 -20.95
N GLU A 139 23.29 -4.25 -21.79
CA GLU A 139 24.58 -3.55 -21.84
C GLU A 139 24.43 -2.11 -22.34
N GLU A 140 23.68 -1.90 -23.43
CA GLU A 140 23.31 -0.57 -23.90
C GLU A 140 22.54 0.22 -22.83
N GLY A 141 21.57 -0.41 -22.19
CA GLY A 141 20.81 0.22 -21.11
C GLY A 141 21.67 0.65 -19.93
N LYS A 142 22.68 -0.15 -19.57
CA LYS A 142 23.66 0.21 -18.53
C LYS A 142 24.55 1.38 -18.95
N ASN A 143 24.87 1.49 -20.24
CA ASN A 143 25.66 2.60 -20.78
C ASN A 143 24.85 3.90 -20.87
N LEU A 144 23.55 3.83 -21.13
CA LEU A 144 22.66 5.00 -21.13
C LEU A 144 22.36 5.57 -19.73
N LEU A 145 22.58 4.76 -18.68
CA LEU A 145 22.42 5.16 -17.28
C LEU A 145 23.72 5.59 -16.60
N LYS A 146 24.87 5.48 -17.29
CA LYS A 146 26.14 6.07 -16.86
C LYS A 146 26.17 7.56 -17.17
#